data_AF-A0A8D8QLB0-F1
#
_entry.id   AF-A0A8D8QLB0-F1
#
_cell.length_a   1.000
_cell.length_b   1.000
_cell.length_c   1.000
_cell.angle_alpha   90.00
_cell.angle_beta   90.00
_cell.angle_gamma   90.00
#
_symmetry.space_group_name_H-M   'P 1'
#
loop_
_entity.id
_entity.type
_entity.pdbx_description
1 polymer ?
#
loop_
_entity_poly.entity_id
_entity_poly.type
_entity_poly.pdbx_seq_one_letter_code
_entity_poly.pdbx_strand_id
1 'polypeptide(L)'
;MVIDKAAVVPDQDDLVTPKRKKKTQDQDDGNIQTNDKSLDEHDLNLDDEGGTYVGEVYIPPIAPACFADPTGPRMIITKIVAFNFKSYAGYVTLGPFNTRFNAIIGPNGSGKSNVIDSMLFVFGYRASKIRANKLSVLMHKSDQVGGVSRCSVAIHFAQIIDKPNEEFELIPGTELEIARTAFYDNSSFYTLNGKKVHFKEVAKVLRDHGVDLLNNRFLILQGEVEQISMMPPKGKTDKETGLLEYLEEIIGTNRYKEPIAKMEVLYGKFDEERTEKLTRVQLVETDLKALEPELRKAVNFLELENCVQRKHNEICQYERYVNLTTLKEHETKVEQMDQELASDLENIKKCTDEIDGAKSELKTVEKEMGVKDAKVAQTETSIEKAKIMIQKLNAEQKETEKRNTKAKDELKKEETKLKNLQKVPEKNKAEIESL
;
A
#
# COMPACT_ATOMS: atom_id res chain seq x y z
N MET A 1 -18.29 9.64 -8.02
CA MET A 1 -18.27 8.25 -8.53
C MET A 1 -17.57 7.42 -7.47
N VAL A 2 -18.35 6.66 -6.71
CA VAL A 2 -17.89 5.83 -5.60
C VAL A 2 -17.16 4.64 -6.20
N ILE A 3 -15.90 4.42 -5.83
CA ILE A 3 -15.17 3.21 -6.19
C ILE A 3 -14.66 2.59 -4.90
N ASP A 4 -15.05 1.33 -4.73
CA ASP A 4 -15.04 0.54 -3.51
C ASP A 4 -13.67 0.36 -2.86
N LYS A 5 -13.69 0.39 -1.52
CA LYS A 5 -12.64 -0.16 -0.66
C LYS A 5 -12.79 -1.68 -0.63
N ALA A 6 -11.92 -2.39 -1.34
CA ALA A 6 -11.71 -3.81 -1.12
C ALA A 6 -10.79 -4.00 0.11
N ALA A 7 -11.38 -4.48 1.20
CA ALA A 7 -10.66 -5.02 2.34
C ALA A 7 -10.04 -6.37 1.95
N VAL A 8 -8.73 -6.52 2.14
CA VAL A 8 -8.05 -7.82 2.14
C VAL A 8 -7.65 -8.09 3.59
N VAL A 9 -8.39 -9.00 4.21
CA VAL A 9 -8.07 -9.61 5.50
C VAL A 9 -7.12 -10.77 5.22
N PRO A 10 -5.96 -10.91 5.90
CA PRO A 10 -5.26 -12.18 5.93
C PRO A 10 -5.95 -13.11 6.93
N ASP A 11 -6.29 -14.30 6.43
CA ASP A 11 -6.85 -15.42 7.18
C ASP A 11 -5.98 -15.79 8.40
N GLN A 12 -6.66 -16.08 9.50
CA GLN A 12 -6.07 -16.72 10.67
C GLN A 12 -5.90 -18.21 10.40
N ASP A 13 -4.65 -18.63 10.18
CA ASP A 13 -4.26 -20.03 10.19
C ASP A 13 -4.36 -20.64 11.60
N ASP A 14 -4.98 -21.82 11.64
CA ASP A 14 -4.55 -23.00 12.39
C ASP A 14 -4.20 -22.88 13.88
N LEU A 15 -5.25 -22.81 14.72
CA LEU A 15 -5.18 -23.35 16.09
C LEU A 15 -5.41 -24.86 16.08
N VAL A 16 -4.44 -25.61 15.57
CA VAL A 16 -4.34 -27.06 15.81
C VAL A 16 -3.75 -27.29 17.20
N THR A 17 -4.63 -27.53 18.17
CA THR A 17 -4.25 -28.08 19.48
C THR A 17 -3.48 -29.40 19.31
N PRO A 18 -2.29 -29.60 19.92
CA PRO A 18 -1.64 -30.89 19.89
C PRO A 18 -2.36 -31.87 20.83
N LYS A 19 -2.93 -32.92 20.24
CA LYS A 19 -3.47 -34.08 20.97
C LYS A 19 -2.38 -34.71 21.85
N ARG A 20 -2.67 -34.77 23.15
CA ARG A 20 -1.99 -35.58 24.17
C ARG A 20 -1.85 -37.03 23.67
N LYS A 21 -0.63 -37.47 23.32
CA LYS A 21 -0.36 -38.89 23.08
C LYS A 21 -0.43 -39.63 24.42
N LYS A 22 -1.46 -40.47 24.59
CA LYS A 22 -1.48 -41.55 25.60
C LYS A 22 -0.32 -42.49 25.29
N LYS A 23 0.70 -42.54 26.16
CA LYS A 23 1.61 -43.68 26.22
C LYS A 23 0.87 -44.85 26.88
N THR A 24 0.78 -45.93 26.13
CA THR A 24 0.38 -47.27 26.54
C THR A 24 1.20 -47.71 27.75
N GLN A 25 0.50 -48.34 28.71
CA GLN A 25 1.11 -49.13 29.78
C GLN A 25 1.71 -50.39 29.15
N ASP A 26 3.02 -50.54 29.25
CA ASP A 26 3.66 -51.86 29.30
C ASP A 26 4.31 -51.98 30.67
N GLN A 27 3.91 -53.03 31.39
CA GLN A 27 4.56 -53.52 32.59
C GLN A 27 5.93 -54.06 32.16
N ASP A 28 7.00 -53.60 32.80
CA ASP A 28 8.24 -54.38 32.82
C ASP A 28 8.95 -54.19 34.15
N ASP A 29 9.35 -55.34 34.69
CA ASP A 29 9.80 -55.56 36.05
C ASP A 29 11.18 -54.97 36.35
N GLY A 30 11.44 -54.83 37.64
CA GLY A 30 12.61 -54.22 38.26
C GLY A 30 13.97 -54.39 37.58
N ASN A 31 14.64 -53.26 37.34
CA ASN A 31 16.07 -53.14 37.60
C ASN A 31 16.45 -51.65 37.76
N ILE A 32 16.47 -51.15 39.00
CA ILE A 32 17.00 -49.81 39.30
C ILE A 32 18.52 -49.92 39.31
N GLN A 33 19.13 -49.94 38.12
CA GLN A 33 20.55 -49.63 37.94
C GLN A 33 20.66 -48.12 37.75
N THR A 34 20.92 -47.39 38.83
CA THR A 34 21.37 -46.01 38.76
C THR A 34 22.79 -45.99 38.20
N ASN A 35 22.89 -45.89 36.87
CA ASN A 35 24.14 -45.51 36.22
C ASN A 35 24.50 -44.10 36.68
N ASP A 36 25.57 -44.02 37.45
CA ASP A 36 26.20 -42.79 37.95
C ASP A 36 26.84 -42.04 36.78
N LYS A 37 26.01 -41.38 35.98
CA LYS A 37 26.47 -40.22 35.22
C LYS A 37 26.67 -39.12 36.25
N SER A 38 27.93 -38.88 36.56
CA SER A 38 28.41 -37.73 37.33
C SER A 38 27.65 -36.48 36.89
N LEU A 39 26.78 -35.98 37.77
CA LEU A 39 26.10 -34.72 37.55
C LEU A 39 27.19 -33.64 37.54
N ASP A 40 27.31 -32.95 36.41
CA ASP A 40 28.09 -31.73 36.34
C ASP A 40 27.49 -30.71 37.31
N GLU A 41 28.34 -29.82 37.85
CA GLU A 41 27.88 -28.68 38.67
C GLU A 41 26.81 -27.83 37.91
N HIS A 42 26.68 -28.03 36.60
CA HIS A 42 25.69 -27.43 35.70
C HIS A 42 24.43 -28.25 35.40
N ASP A 43 24.32 -29.52 35.82
CA ASP A 43 23.22 -30.41 35.41
C ASP A 43 22.17 -30.65 36.52
N LEU A 44 22.31 -29.94 37.63
CA LEU A 44 21.25 -29.77 38.63
C LEU A 44 20.38 -28.57 38.25
N ASN A 45 19.85 -28.59 37.04
CA ASN A 45 18.60 -27.90 36.73
C ASN A 45 17.54 -28.54 37.62
N LEU A 46 17.41 -28.02 38.84
CA LEU A 46 16.17 -28.14 39.57
C LEU A 46 15.15 -27.46 38.67
N ASP A 47 14.11 -28.19 38.32
CA ASP A 47 12.93 -27.65 37.66
C ASP A 47 12.29 -26.67 38.66
N ASP A 48 12.90 -25.49 38.78
CA ASP A 48 12.52 -24.47 39.74
C ASP A 48 11.22 -23.85 39.21
N GLU A 49 10.10 -24.42 39.66
CA GLU A 49 8.77 -23.83 39.55
C GLU A 49 8.84 -22.35 39.95
N GLY A 50 8.68 -21.43 38.99
CA GLY A 50 8.67 -19.98 39.25
C GLY A 50 9.52 -19.11 38.32
N GLY A 51 10.20 -19.67 37.32
CA GLY A 51 10.89 -18.85 36.32
C GLY A 51 9.94 -18.03 35.44
N THR A 52 10.48 -16.97 34.85
CA THR A 52 9.72 -16.05 33.98
C THR A 52 10.04 -16.35 32.51
N TYR A 53 9.03 -16.39 31.66
CA TYR A 53 9.21 -16.49 30.21
C TYR A 53 9.16 -15.11 29.57
N VAL A 54 10.13 -14.81 28.72
CA VAL A 54 10.08 -13.66 27.82
C VAL A 54 10.07 -14.23 26.40
N GLY A 55 8.91 -14.20 25.75
CA GLY A 55 8.68 -14.94 24.50
C GLY A 55 8.93 -16.44 24.70
N GLU A 56 9.85 -17.00 23.93
CA GLU A 56 10.25 -18.42 24.01
C GLU A 56 11.43 -18.68 24.96
N VAL A 57 12.03 -17.64 25.54
CA VAL A 57 13.22 -17.77 26.39
C VAL A 57 12.81 -17.86 27.86
N TYR A 58 13.22 -18.96 28.51
CA TYR A 58 13.03 -19.17 29.94
C TYR A 58 14.13 -18.48 30.75
N ILE A 59 13.72 -17.68 31.74
CA ILE A 59 14.61 -17.05 32.71
C ILE A 59 14.41 -17.74 34.07
N PRO A 60 15.46 -18.37 34.63
CA PRO A 60 15.36 -19.02 35.94
C PRO A 60 14.99 -18.01 37.05
N PRO A 61 14.21 -18.42 38.07
CA PRO A 61 13.87 -17.54 39.18
C PRO A 61 15.12 -17.08 39.94
N ILE A 62 15.00 -15.98 40.70
CA ILE A 62 16.04 -15.59 41.64
C ILE A 62 16.10 -16.69 42.70
N ALA A 63 17.25 -17.36 42.85
CA ALA A 63 17.45 -18.17 44.05
C ALA A 63 17.26 -17.24 45.26
N PRO A 64 16.37 -17.57 46.21
CA PRO A 64 16.12 -16.70 47.35
C PRO A 64 17.47 -16.42 48.01
N ALA A 65 17.83 -15.15 48.08
CA ALA A 65 19.06 -14.76 48.73
C ALA A 65 19.00 -15.31 50.16
N CYS A 66 20.06 -16.02 50.56
CA CYS A 66 20.21 -16.57 51.91
C CYS A 66 20.40 -15.42 52.91
N PHE A 67 19.35 -14.62 53.11
CA PHE A 67 19.30 -13.63 54.17
C PHE A 67 19.02 -14.39 55.45
N ALA A 68 20.03 -14.46 56.32
CA ALA A 68 19.81 -14.84 57.70
C ALA A 68 18.94 -13.74 58.33
N ASP A 69 17.67 -14.02 58.56
CA ASP A 69 16.86 -13.21 59.47
C ASP A 69 17.51 -13.34 60.86
N PRO A 70 18.07 -12.26 61.43
CA PRO A 70 18.75 -12.32 62.73
C PRO A 70 17.79 -12.66 63.88
N THR A 71 16.48 -12.61 63.66
CA THR A 71 15.42 -12.89 64.64
C THR A 71 14.63 -14.16 64.36
N GLY A 72 14.86 -14.81 63.21
CA GLY A 72 14.16 -16.01 62.78
C GLY A 72 14.74 -17.31 63.37
N PRO A 73 14.03 -18.44 63.23
CA PRO A 73 14.57 -19.74 63.60
C PRO A 73 15.76 -20.10 62.70
N ARG A 74 16.87 -20.54 63.31
CA ARG A 74 18.07 -20.96 62.59
C ARG A 74 18.29 -22.46 62.68
N MET A 75 18.74 -23.07 61.58
CA MET A 75 19.09 -24.48 61.56
C MET A 75 20.50 -24.70 62.12
N ILE A 76 20.65 -25.70 62.99
CA ILE A 76 21.94 -26.12 63.55
C ILE A 76 22.14 -27.61 63.36
N ILE A 77 23.40 -28.04 63.33
CA ILE A 77 23.77 -29.46 63.42
C ILE A 77 23.87 -29.83 64.90
N THR A 78 23.13 -30.84 65.34
CA THR A 78 23.14 -31.32 66.73
C THR A 78 24.20 -32.39 66.96
N LYS A 79 24.30 -33.34 66.03
CA LYS A 79 25.28 -34.43 66.04
C LYS A 79 25.48 -35.01 64.65
N ILE A 80 26.61 -35.67 64.45
CA ILE A 80 26.92 -36.46 63.26
C ILE A 80 27.18 -37.90 63.70
N VAL A 81 26.51 -38.86 63.10
CA VAL A 81 26.70 -40.28 63.38
C VAL A 81 27.37 -40.91 62.17
N ALA A 82 28.61 -41.35 62.33
CA ALA A 82 29.38 -42.04 61.31
C ALA A 82 29.41 -43.55 61.59
N PHE A 83 29.23 -44.35 60.55
CA PHE A 83 29.32 -45.80 60.58
C PHE A 83 30.33 -46.30 59.56
N ASN A 84 31.42 -46.91 60.04
CA ASN A 84 32.53 -47.43 59.22
C ASN A 84 33.04 -46.43 58.16
N PHE A 85 33.25 -45.17 58.55
CA PHE A 85 33.66 -44.11 57.64
C PHE A 85 35.10 -43.66 57.91
N LYS A 86 36.00 -43.82 56.94
CA LYS A 86 37.43 -43.46 57.01
C LYS A 86 38.12 -43.97 58.27
N SER A 87 38.44 -43.12 59.24
CA SER A 87 39.08 -43.50 60.51
C SER A 87 38.09 -43.98 61.57
N TYR A 88 36.78 -43.83 61.35
CA TYR A 88 35.73 -44.19 62.29
C TYR A 88 35.30 -45.64 62.08
N ALA A 89 35.71 -46.52 62.98
CA ALA A 89 35.29 -47.92 63.02
C ALA A 89 33.99 -48.07 63.79
N GLY A 90 33.05 -48.88 63.28
CA GLY A 90 31.75 -49.07 63.92
C GLY A 90 30.92 -47.79 63.95
N TYR A 91 30.02 -47.68 64.93
CA TYR A 91 29.21 -46.49 65.16
C TYR A 91 29.96 -45.48 66.01
N VAL A 92 30.25 -44.32 65.44
CA VAL A 92 30.89 -43.18 66.12
C VAL A 92 29.94 -42.00 66.06
N THR A 93 29.56 -41.49 67.24
CA THR A 93 28.76 -40.26 67.34
C THR A 93 29.69 -39.09 67.63
N LEU A 94 29.69 -38.10 66.74
CA LEU A 94 30.36 -36.82 66.87
C LEU A 94 29.36 -35.79 67.39
N GLY A 95 29.59 -35.27 68.59
CA GLY A 95 28.71 -34.32 69.25
C GLY A 95 28.45 -34.67 70.72
N PRO A 96 27.54 -33.95 71.39
CA PRO A 96 26.69 -32.88 70.86
C PRO A 96 27.49 -31.64 70.46
N PHE A 97 27.12 -31.01 69.34
CA PHE A 97 27.72 -29.74 68.92
C PHE A 97 27.08 -28.58 69.68
N ASN A 98 27.91 -27.59 70.00
CA ASN A 98 27.47 -26.30 70.51
C ASN A 98 26.72 -25.54 69.40
N THR A 99 25.72 -24.76 69.79
CA THR A 99 24.86 -24.03 68.85
C THR A 99 25.58 -22.88 68.15
N ARG A 100 26.69 -22.36 68.68
CA ARG A 100 27.38 -21.16 68.14
C ARG A 100 28.73 -21.47 67.52
N PHE A 101 29.61 -22.10 68.27
CA PHE A 101 30.99 -22.32 67.85
C PHE A 101 31.52 -23.66 68.33
N ASN A 102 32.18 -24.39 67.44
CA ASN A 102 32.77 -25.69 67.72
C ASN A 102 34.21 -25.71 67.22
N ALA A 103 35.16 -26.03 68.09
CA ALA A 103 36.55 -26.23 67.73
C ALA A 103 36.88 -27.74 67.68
N ILE A 104 37.36 -28.21 66.53
CA ILE A 104 37.79 -29.61 66.36
C ILE A 104 39.30 -29.67 66.59
N ILE A 105 39.70 -30.20 67.74
CA ILE A 105 41.12 -30.33 68.15
C ILE A 105 41.54 -31.80 68.27
N GLY A 106 42.84 -32.06 68.19
CA GLY A 106 43.39 -33.41 68.29
C GLY A 106 44.76 -33.56 67.62
N PRO A 107 45.49 -34.65 67.87
CA PRO A 107 46.81 -34.89 67.29
C PRO A 107 46.76 -35.13 65.78
N ASN A 108 47.89 -34.98 65.09
CA ASN A 108 47.96 -35.25 63.65
C ASN A 108 47.60 -36.71 63.36
N GLY A 109 46.77 -36.94 62.34
CA GLY A 109 46.26 -38.27 62.00
C GLY A 109 45.06 -38.75 62.82
N SER A 110 44.56 -37.99 63.82
CA SER A 110 43.41 -38.40 64.66
C SER A 110 42.04 -38.34 63.96
N GLY A 111 42.00 -38.17 62.63
CA GLY A 111 40.75 -38.08 61.88
C GLY A 111 40.02 -36.72 61.97
N LYS A 112 40.65 -35.64 62.44
CA LYS A 112 40.01 -34.30 62.53
C LYS A 112 39.37 -33.86 61.21
N SER A 113 40.12 -33.99 60.12
CA SER A 113 39.63 -33.60 58.79
C SER A 113 38.61 -34.60 58.22
N ASN A 114 38.46 -35.79 58.82
CA ASN A 114 37.40 -36.73 58.46
C ASN A 114 36.02 -36.26 58.95
N VAL A 115 35.94 -35.34 59.92
CA VAL A 115 34.68 -34.71 60.33
C VAL A 115 34.10 -33.90 59.18
N ILE A 116 34.92 -33.05 58.55
CA ILE A 116 34.53 -32.26 57.37
C ILE A 116 34.26 -33.17 56.17
N ASP A 117 35.06 -34.21 55.97
CA ASP A 117 34.79 -35.20 54.91
C ASP A 117 33.46 -35.92 55.10
N SER A 118 33.04 -36.15 56.34
CA SER A 118 31.74 -36.76 56.66
C SER A 118 30.60 -35.82 56.23
N MET A 119 30.77 -34.51 56.47
CA MET A 119 29.83 -33.49 56.00
C MET A 119 29.78 -33.42 54.47
N LEU A 120 30.94 -33.31 53.82
CA LEU A 120 31.06 -33.29 52.35
C LEU A 120 30.42 -34.52 51.70
N PHE A 121 30.59 -35.69 52.31
CA PHE A 121 30.00 -36.94 51.84
C PHE A 121 28.47 -36.87 51.86
N VAL A 122 27.86 -36.39 52.94
CA VAL A 122 26.40 -36.25 53.06
C VAL A 122 25.85 -35.09 52.21
N PHE A 123 26.61 -34.03 52.00
CA PHE A 123 26.21 -32.93 51.11
C PHE A 123 26.39 -33.24 49.61
N GLY A 124 26.85 -34.45 49.25
CA GLY A 124 26.88 -34.88 47.86
C GLY A 124 28.06 -34.37 47.04
N TYR A 125 29.11 -33.87 47.69
CA TYR A 125 30.31 -33.44 46.98
C TYR A 125 30.99 -34.61 46.26
N ARG A 126 31.69 -34.29 45.16
CA ARG A 126 32.49 -35.24 44.40
C ARG A 126 33.54 -35.90 45.30
N ALA A 127 33.80 -37.19 45.08
CA ALA A 127 34.76 -37.95 45.89
C ALA A 127 36.16 -37.29 45.91
N SER A 128 36.58 -36.65 44.80
CA SER A 128 37.84 -35.91 44.73
C SER A 128 37.95 -34.78 45.77
N LYS A 129 36.87 -34.03 45.99
CA LYS A 129 36.78 -33.01 47.05
C LYS A 129 36.80 -33.64 48.46
N ILE A 130 36.39 -34.90 48.59
CA ILE A 130 36.47 -35.72 49.81
C ILE A 130 37.83 -36.45 49.92
N ARG A 131 38.83 -36.06 49.12
CA ARG A 131 40.19 -36.66 49.13
C ARG A 131 40.17 -38.17 48.87
N ALA A 132 39.24 -38.63 48.05
CA ALA A 132 39.07 -40.03 47.67
C ALA A 132 38.79 -40.17 46.18
N ASN A 133 39.34 -41.20 45.53
CA ASN A 133 39.09 -41.42 44.10
C ASN A 133 37.78 -42.17 43.83
N LYS A 134 37.29 -42.96 44.80
CA LYS A 134 36.07 -43.77 44.71
C LYS A 134 35.34 -43.80 46.04
N LEU A 135 34.03 -43.99 46.04
CA LEU A 135 33.21 -44.08 47.27
C LEU A 135 33.61 -45.28 48.14
N SER A 136 34.00 -46.40 47.53
CA SER A 136 34.53 -47.57 48.24
C SER A 136 35.78 -47.28 49.09
N VAL A 137 36.55 -46.22 48.80
CA VAL A 137 37.73 -45.80 49.58
C VAL A 137 37.33 -45.08 50.88
N LEU A 138 36.10 -44.55 50.95
CA LEU A 138 35.58 -43.90 52.15
C LEU A 138 35.24 -44.89 53.26
N MET A 139 35.18 -46.18 52.96
CA MET A 139 34.92 -47.23 53.95
C MET A 139 36.13 -47.42 54.85
N HIS A 140 35.86 -47.61 56.14
CA HIS A 140 36.90 -47.93 57.11
C HIS A 140 37.64 -49.21 56.72
N LYS A 141 38.97 -49.15 56.73
CA LYS A 141 39.87 -50.28 56.49
C LYS A 141 40.78 -50.43 57.71
N SER A 142 40.61 -51.52 58.44
CA SER A 142 41.38 -51.86 59.63
C SER A 142 41.61 -53.36 59.64
N ASP A 143 42.78 -53.80 60.07
CA ASP A 143 43.10 -55.23 60.21
C ASP A 143 42.22 -55.91 61.28
N GLN A 144 41.62 -55.13 62.20
CA GLN A 144 40.76 -55.62 63.27
C GLN A 144 39.29 -55.75 62.86
N VAL A 145 38.86 -55.01 61.83
CA VAL A 145 37.48 -54.99 61.33
C VAL A 145 37.50 -55.60 59.94
N GLY A 146 37.15 -56.88 59.83
CA GLY A 146 37.05 -57.58 58.55
C GLY A 146 36.23 -56.81 57.50
N GLY A 147 36.43 -57.14 56.22
CA GLY A 147 35.94 -56.39 55.06
C GLY A 147 34.55 -55.75 55.25
N VAL A 148 34.54 -54.42 55.39
CA VAL A 148 33.33 -53.62 55.54
C VAL A 148 32.57 -53.60 54.22
N SER A 149 31.28 -53.95 54.25
CA SER A 149 30.41 -53.96 53.06
C SER A 149 29.72 -52.63 52.78
N ARG A 150 29.54 -51.79 53.81
CA ARG A 150 28.87 -50.48 53.73
C ARG A 150 29.43 -49.47 54.72
N CYS A 151 29.42 -48.21 54.34
CA CYS A 151 29.60 -47.08 55.25
C CYS A 151 28.38 -46.16 55.21
N SER A 152 28.09 -45.49 56.32
CA SER A 152 26.96 -44.55 56.40
C SER A 152 27.35 -43.36 57.25
N VAL A 153 26.87 -42.18 56.88
CA VAL A 153 27.00 -40.98 57.70
C VAL A 153 25.63 -40.34 57.78
N ALA A 154 25.18 -40.02 58.99
CA ALA A 154 23.94 -39.31 59.27
C ALA A 154 24.26 -37.97 59.95
N ILE A 155 23.72 -36.88 59.44
CA ILE A 155 23.78 -35.55 60.04
C ILE A 155 22.40 -35.24 60.58
N HIS A 156 22.35 -34.91 61.87
CA HIS A 156 21.12 -34.49 62.53
C HIS A 156 21.10 -32.98 62.64
N PHE A 157 20.06 -32.38 62.08
CA PHE A 157 19.75 -30.96 62.15
C PHE A 157 18.57 -30.74 63.08
N ALA A 158 18.50 -29.55 63.65
CA ALA A 158 17.30 -29.05 64.33
C ALA A 158 17.22 -27.54 64.17
N GLN A 159 16.02 -26.97 64.28
CA GLN A 159 15.85 -25.52 64.33
C GLN A 159 15.83 -25.03 65.76
N ILE A 160 16.51 -23.90 65.98
CA ILE A 160 16.51 -23.22 67.27
C ILE A 160 16.14 -21.75 67.10
N ILE A 161 15.53 -21.19 68.14
CA ILE A 161 15.29 -19.76 68.29
C ILE A 161 16.28 -19.24 69.34
N ASP A 162 17.12 -18.29 68.96
CA ASP A 162 18.03 -17.65 69.91
C ASP A 162 17.23 -16.70 70.81
N LYS A 163 17.45 -16.82 72.12
CA LYS A 163 16.89 -15.93 73.14
C LYS A 163 17.94 -14.90 73.59
N PRO A 164 17.50 -13.76 74.14
CA PRO A 164 18.42 -12.88 74.87
C PRO A 164 19.13 -13.67 75.99
N ASN A 165 20.38 -13.31 76.29
CA ASN A 165 21.28 -13.96 77.28
C ASN A 165 21.88 -15.32 76.90
N GLU A 166 22.09 -15.58 75.60
CA GLU A 166 22.77 -16.80 75.11
C GLU A 166 22.02 -18.11 75.32
N GLU A 167 20.76 -18.03 75.75
CA GLU A 167 19.86 -19.17 75.76
C GLU A 167 19.30 -19.45 74.36
N PHE A 168 18.87 -20.68 74.13
CA PHE A 168 18.21 -21.08 72.89
C PHE A 168 17.04 -22.00 73.22
N GLU A 169 16.01 -21.96 72.38
CA GLU A 169 14.88 -22.88 72.45
C GLU A 169 14.85 -23.75 71.19
N LEU A 170 14.83 -25.07 71.39
CA LEU A 170 14.67 -26.04 70.33
C LEU A 170 13.20 -26.06 69.89
N ILE A 171 12.94 -25.89 68.59
CA ILE A 171 11.57 -25.98 68.09
C ILE A 171 11.21 -27.46 67.97
N PRO A 172 10.24 -27.97 68.76
CA PRO A 172 9.87 -29.38 68.72
C PRO A 172 9.30 -29.75 67.34
N GLY A 173 9.69 -30.93 66.83
CA GLY A 173 9.24 -31.43 65.52
C GLY A 173 10.01 -30.91 64.30
N THR A 174 11.07 -30.13 64.50
CA THR A 174 11.97 -29.64 63.42
C THR A 174 13.23 -30.49 63.25
N GLU A 175 13.29 -31.65 63.91
CA GLU A 175 14.42 -32.56 63.78
C GLU A 175 14.47 -33.16 62.37
N LEU A 176 15.63 -33.01 61.73
CA LEU A 176 15.87 -33.47 60.38
C LEU A 176 17.14 -34.32 60.36
N GLU A 177 16.99 -35.58 60.00
CA GLU A 177 18.11 -36.51 59.79
C GLU A 177 18.34 -36.68 58.29
N ILE A 178 19.51 -36.27 57.83
CA ILE A 178 19.97 -36.52 56.47
C ILE A 178 21.11 -37.54 56.57
N ALA A 179 20.92 -38.71 56.00
CA ALA A 179 21.95 -39.72 55.94
C ALA A 179 22.25 -40.17 54.51
N ARG A 180 23.53 -40.47 54.27
CA ARG A 180 24.00 -41.07 53.03
C ARG A 180 24.68 -42.39 53.36
N THR A 181 24.27 -43.45 52.69
CA THR A 181 24.90 -44.78 52.79
C THR A 181 25.55 -45.13 51.46
N ALA A 182 26.80 -45.57 51.50
CA ALA A 182 27.53 -46.06 50.33
C ALA A 182 27.94 -47.52 50.52
N PHE A 183 27.97 -48.25 49.40
CA PHE A 183 28.31 -49.67 49.32
C PHE A 183 29.60 -49.89 48.54
N TYR A 184 30.17 -51.10 48.69
CA TYR A 184 31.48 -51.44 48.11
C TYR A 184 31.48 -51.41 46.57
N ASP A 185 30.31 -51.64 45.97
CA ASP A 185 30.06 -51.51 44.52
C ASP A 185 30.06 -50.05 44.02
N ASN A 186 30.32 -49.08 44.91
CA ASN A 186 30.24 -47.64 44.68
C ASN A 186 28.80 -47.12 44.45
N SER A 187 27.77 -47.92 44.71
CA SER A 187 26.40 -47.40 44.79
C SER A 187 26.23 -46.61 46.08
N SER A 188 25.37 -45.58 46.04
CA SER A 188 24.99 -44.84 47.24
C SER A 188 23.53 -44.41 47.17
N PHE A 189 22.88 -44.29 48.33
CA PHE A 189 21.52 -43.76 48.43
C PHE A 189 21.42 -42.79 49.61
N TYR A 190 20.46 -41.88 49.51
CA TYR A 190 20.15 -40.92 50.55
C TYR A 190 18.91 -41.36 51.32
N THR A 191 18.89 -41.05 52.61
CA THR A 191 17.71 -41.18 53.45
C THR A 191 17.45 -39.89 54.19
N LEU A 192 16.20 -39.44 54.15
CA LEU A 192 15.68 -38.31 54.89
C LEU A 192 14.73 -38.83 55.97
N ASN A 193 15.05 -38.64 57.24
CA ASN A 193 14.28 -39.19 58.37
C ASN A 193 13.97 -40.69 58.19
N GLY A 194 14.97 -41.46 57.72
CA GLY A 194 14.86 -42.90 57.45
C GLY A 194 14.16 -43.29 56.14
N LYS A 195 13.55 -42.35 55.40
CA LYS A 195 12.92 -42.61 54.09
C LYS A 195 13.92 -42.43 52.96
N LYS A 196 13.98 -43.38 52.01
CA LYS A 196 14.87 -43.27 50.84
C LYS A 196 14.38 -42.16 49.92
N VAL A 197 15.29 -41.25 49.57
CA VAL A 197 15.01 -40.08 48.72
C VAL A 197 16.15 -39.87 47.72
N HIS A 198 15.88 -39.08 46.67
CA HIS A 198 16.92 -38.64 45.75
C HIS A 198 17.68 -37.43 46.30
N PHE A 199 18.91 -37.22 45.83
CA PHE A 199 19.72 -36.05 46.21
C PHE A 199 19.02 -34.71 45.93
N LYS A 200 18.25 -34.63 44.83
CA LYS A 200 17.48 -33.42 44.48
C LYS A 200 16.50 -33.01 45.58
N GLU A 201 15.83 -33.98 46.21
CA GLU A 201 14.90 -33.71 47.32
C GLU A 201 15.63 -33.24 48.57
N VAL A 202 16.78 -33.86 48.88
CA VAL A 202 17.65 -33.44 50.00
C VAL A 202 18.13 -32.00 49.80
N ALA A 203 18.59 -31.68 48.58
CA ALA A 203 19.04 -30.34 48.22
C ALA A 203 17.90 -29.31 48.31
N LYS A 204 16.68 -29.66 47.88
CA LYS A 204 15.50 -28.80 48.01
C LYS A 204 15.17 -28.51 49.47
N VAL A 205 15.13 -29.54 50.32
CA VAL A 205 14.84 -29.38 51.76
C VAL A 205 15.89 -28.49 52.44
N LEU A 206 17.17 -28.64 52.12
CA LEU A 206 18.22 -27.78 52.67
C LEU A 206 18.13 -26.34 52.16
N ARG A 207 17.80 -26.16 50.87
CA ARG A 207 17.57 -24.85 50.25
C ARG A 207 16.40 -24.11 50.90
N ASP A 208 15.30 -24.80 51.20
CA ASP A 208 14.14 -24.23 51.90
C ASP A 208 14.52 -23.70 53.30
N HIS A 209 15.62 -24.19 53.88
CA HIS A 209 16.18 -23.74 55.15
C HIS A 209 17.41 -22.82 54.99
N GLY A 210 17.65 -22.28 53.80
CA GLY A 210 18.72 -21.32 53.52
C GLY A 210 20.11 -21.92 53.34
N VAL A 211 20.21 -23.25 53.18
CA VAL A 211 21.48 -23.95 52.89
C VAL A 211 21.49 -24.39 51.43
N ASP A 212 22.18 -23.63 50.58
CA ASP A 212 22.34 -23.98 49.18
C ASP A 212 23.57 -24.89 48.97
N LEU A 213 23.32 -26.12 48.54
CA LEU A 213 24.36 -27.11 48.20
C LEU A 213 24.94 -26.95 46.79
N LEU A 214 24.32 -26.10 45.95
CA LEU A 214 24.84 -25.82 44.60
C LEU A 214 25.91 -24.74 44.68
N ASN A 215 25.54 -23.57 45.20
CA ASN A 215 26.45 -22.44 45.40
C ASN A 215 27.13 -22.60 46.76
N ASN A 216 28.11 -23.51 46.80
CA ASN A 216 28.81 -24.02 47.99
C ASN A 216 29.69 -22.98 48.71
N ARG A 217 29.09 -21.90 49.23
CA ARG A 217 29.80 -20.80 49.89
C ARG A 217 29.78 -20.85 51.41
N PHE A 218 29.11 -21.84 52.01
CA PHE A 218 29.10 -22.05 53.46
C PHE A 218 30.26 -22.92 53.96
N LEU A 219 30.97 -23.60 53.05
CA LEU A 219 32.08 -24.49 53.37
C LEU A 219 33.36 -23.97 52.73
N ILE A 220 34.40 -23.74 53.54
CA ILE A 220 35.72 -23.32 53.06
C ILE A 220 36.70 -24.46 53.34
N LEU A 221 37.21 -25.06 52.27
CA LEU A 221 38.17 -26.17 52.33
C LEU A 221 39.61 -25.67 52.36
N GLN A 222 40.50 -26.56 52.82
CA GLN A 222 41.93 -26.30 52.78
C GLN A 222 42.41 -26.13 51.33
N GLY A 223 43.11 -25.02 51.06
CA GLY A 223 43.62 -24.69 49.74
C GLY A 223 42.68 -23.84 48.88
N GLU A 224 41.40 -23.71 49.24
CA GLU A 224 40.46 -22.86 48.47
C GLU A 224 40.84 -21.38 48.52
N VAL A 225 41.35 -20.90 49.66
CA VAL A 225 41.82 -19.51 49.78
C VAL A 225 42.99 -19.23 48.82
N GLU A 226 43.91 -20.18 48.68
CA GLU A 226 45.03 -20.08 47.73
C GLU A 226 44.53 -20.17 46.28
N GLN A 227 43.57 -21.06 46.00
CA GLN A 227 42.93 -21.12 44.68
C GLN A 227 42.27 -19.79 44.31
N ILE A 228 41.51 -19.19 45.23
CA ILE A 228 40.87 -17.88 45.02
C ILE A 228 41.91 -16.79 44.80
N SER A 229 43.04 -16.79 45.52
CA SER A 229 44.09 -15.78 45.29
C SER A 229 44.80 -15.95 43.95
N MET A 230 44.81 -17.16 43.41
CA MET A 230 45.42 -17.49 42.11
C MET A 230 44.42 -17.40 40.93
N MET A 231 43.15 -17.07 41.19
CA MET A 231 42.14 -16.94 40.13
C MET A 231 42.47 -15.77 39.20
N PRO A 232 42.38 -15.96 37.87
CA PRO A 232 42.49 -14.86 36.94
C PRO A 232 41.27 -13.92 37.05
N PRO A 233 41.38 -12.65 36.65
CA PRO A 233 40.25 -11.71 36.70
C PRO A 233 38.99 -12.18 35.95
N LYS A 234 39.19 -12.92 34.85
CA LYS A 234 38.14 -13.53 34.02
C LYS A 234 38.62 -14.90 33.56
N GLY A 235 37.71 -15.87 33.50
CA GLY A 235 37.98 -17.17 32.88
C GLY A 235 38.45 -17.00 31.43
N LYS A 236 39.54 -17.67 31.04
CA LYS A 236 40.01 -17.62 29.64
C LYS A 236 39.24 -18.57 28.74
N THR A 237 38.67 -19.62 29.34
CA THR A 237 37.82 -20.59 28.68
C THR A 237 36.54 -20.75 29.49
N ASP A 238 35.45 -21.20 28.86
CA ASP A 238 34.15 -21.39 29.52
C ASP A 238 34.18 -22.40 30.69
N LYS A 239 35.26 -23.19 30.78
CA LYS A 239 35.49 -24.17 31.85
C LYS A 239 36.36 -23.65 32.99
N GLU A 240 37.07 -22.54 32.79
CA GLU A 240 37.88 -21.90 33.82
C GLU A 240 37.05 -20.84 34.53
N THR A 241 36.89 -20.98 35.85
CA THR A 241 36.25 -19.98 36.68
C THR A 241 37.26 -18.91 37.08
N GLY A 242 37.07 -17.69 36.57
CA GLY A 242 37.80 -16.51 37.04
C GLY A 242 37.07 -15.84 38.21
N LEU A 243 37.68 -14.75 38.70
CA LEU A 243 37.11 -13.96 39.79
C LEU A 243 35.76 -13.33 39.42
N LEU A 244 35.58 -12.93 38.16
CA LEU A 244 34.31 -12.39 37.68
C LEU A 244 33.20 -13.44 37.72
N GLU A 245 33.45 -14.63 37.15
CA GLU A 245 32.48 -15.72 37.16
C GLU A 245 32.14 -16.15 38.60
N TYR A 246 33.16 -16.16 39.46
CA TYR A 246 33.00 -16.43 40.89
C TYR A 246 32.09 -15.41 41.58
N LEU A 247 32.24 -14.11 41.28
CA LEU A 247 31.39 -13.03 41.81
C LEU A 247 29.97 -13.11 41.26
N GLU A 248 29.80 -13.41 39.97
CA GLU A 248 28.50 -13.55 39.33
C GLU A 248 27.70 -14.73 39.87
N GLU A 249 28.38 -15.81 40.29
CA GLU A 249 27.77 -16.93 40.99
C GLU A 249 27.25 -16.49 42.37
N ILE A 250 28.02 -15.67 43.11
CA ILE A 250 27.61 -15.13 44.43
C ILE A 250 26.39 -14.22 44.31
N ILE A 251 26.38 -13.34 43.31
CA ILE A 251 25.26 -12.40 43.08
C ILE A 251 24.06 -13.14 42.44
N GLY A 252 24.30 -14.29 41.81
CA GLY A 252 23.28 -15.03 41.06
C GLY A 252 22.95 -14.40 39.70
N THR A 253 23.87 -13.64 39.10
CA THR A 253 23.71 -13.08 37.75
C THR A 253 24.00 -14.08 36.66
N ASN A 254 24.70 -15.19 36.97
CA ASN A 254 25.01 -16.25 36.01
C ASN A 254 23.77 -16.79 35.28
N ARG A 255 22.63 -16.88 35.96
CA ARG A 255 21.34 -17.31 35.37
C ARG A 255 20.84 -16.45 34.20
N TYR A 256 21.32 -15.21 34.06
CA TYR A 256 20.94 -14.33 32.95
C TYR A 256 21.83 -14.49 31.73
N LYS A 257 23.01 -15.10 31.84
CA LYS A 257 23.95 -15.22 30.72
C LYS A 257 23.35 -15.98 29.54
N GLU A 258 22.84 -17.19 29.76
CA GLU A 258 22.24 -17.97 28.68
C GLU A 258 20.94 -17.36 28.11
N PRO A 259 19.98 -16.88 28.94
CA PRO A 259 18.79 -16.23 28.41
C PRO A 259 19.11 -14.96 27.60
N ILE A 260 20.07 -14.14 28.04
CA ILE A 260 20.49 -12.95 27.29
C ILE A 260 21.11 -13.35 25.95
N ALA A 261 22.00 -14.34 25.94
CA ALA A 261 22.60 -14.82 24.69
C ALA A 261 21.54 -15.35 23.70
N LYS A 262 20.55 -16.11 24.19
CA LYS A 262 19.41 -16.58 23.37
C LYS A 262 18.58 -15.41 22.84
N MET A 263 18.34 -14.40 23.67
CA MET A 263 17.61 -13.19 23.27
C MET A 263 18.37 -12.36 22.24
N GLU A 264 19.69 -12.26 22.35
CA GLU A 264 20.53 -11.54 21.39
C GLU A 264 20.46 -12.18 20.00
N VAL A 265 20.45 -13.51 19.94
CA VAL A 265 20.25 -14.24 18.67
C VAL A 265 18.86 -13.99 18.08
N LEU A 266 17.81 -14.01 18.91
CA LEU A 266 16.45 -13.71 18.44
C LEU A 266 16.31 -12.25 17.97
N TYR A 267 16.90 -11.31 18.71
CA TYR A 267 16.95 -9.91 18.34
C TYR A 267 17.64 -9.71 16.99
N GLY A 268 18.79 -10.38 16.77
CA GLY A 268 19.50 -10.33 15.48
C GLY A 268 18.62 -10.76 14.30
N LYS A 269 17.85 -11.85 14.45
CA LYS A 269 16.90 -12.30 13.41
C LYS A 269 15.84 -11.26 13.10
N PHE A 270 15.23 -10.65 14.12
CA PHE A 270 14.21 -9.63 13.91
C PHE A 270 14.80 -8.33 13.32
N ASP A 271 16.04 -7.99 13.66
CA ASP A 271 16.73 -6.83 13.10
C ASP A 271 17.06 -7.04 11.61
N GLU A 272 17.46 -8.25 11.22
CA GLU A 272 17.63 -8.64 9.82
C GLU A 272 16.32 -8.50 9.03
N GLU A 273 15.22 -9.08 9.53
CA GLU A 273 13.90 -8.96 8.90
C GLU A 273 13.41 -7.50 8.80
N ARG A 274 13.63 -6.70 9.85
CA ARG A 274 13.28 -5.27 9.85
C ARG A 274 14.07 -4.55 8.77
N THR A 275 15.37 -4.83 8.67
CA THR A 275 16.27 -4.20 7.70
C THR A 275 15.90 -4.56 6.27
N GLU A 276 15.53 -5.81 6.01
CA GLU A 276 15.03 -6.24 4.69
C GLU A 276 13.76 -5.46 4.30
N LYS A 277 12.76 -5.41 5.20
CA LYS A 277 11.50 -4.69 4.96
C LYS A 277 11.74 -3.20 4.75
N LEU A 278 12.61 -2.59 5.57
CA LEU A 278 12.97 -1.18 5.45
C LEU A 278 13.64 -0.89 4.10
N THR A 279 14.54 -1.76 3.65
CA THR A 279 15.22 -1.62 2.35
C THR A 279 14.22 -1.69 1.19
N ARG A 280 13.22 -2.58 1.26
CA ARG A 280 12.13 -2.66 0.27
C ARG A 280 11.30 -1.38 0.21
N VAL A 281 10.94 -0.82 1.37
CA VAL A 281 10.18 0.44 1.43
C VAL A 281 11.00 1.60 0.86
N GLN A 282 12.29 1.68 1.18
CA GLN A 282 13.17 2.71 0.64
C GLN A 282 13.26 2.66 -0.89
N LEU A 283 13.32 1.46 -1.48
CA LEU A 283 13.32 1.28 -2.94
C LEU A 283 12.02 1.81 -3.58
N VAL A 284 10.86 1.49 -2.99
CA VAL A 284 9.57 2.00 -3.47
C VAL A 284 9.46 3.51 -3.30
N GLU A 285 9.98 4.08 -2.21
CA GLU A 285 10.04 5.53 -2.03
C GLU A 285 10.91 6.22 -3.07
N THR A 286 12.05 5.62 -3.45
CA THR A 286 12.90 6.17 -4.52
C THR A 286 12.19 6.14 -5.87
N ASP A 287 11.48 5.05 -6.19
CA ASP A 287 10.70 4.94 -7.42
C ASP A 287 9.56 5.98 -7.44
N LEU A 288 8.83 6.13 -6.31
CA LEU A 288 7.77 7.12 -6.20
C LEU A 288 8.29 8.55 -6.43
N LYS A 289 9.45 8.89 -5.85
CA LYS A 289 10.11 10.19 -6.07
C LYS A 289 10.56 10.38 -7.52
N ALA A 290 10.96 9.30 -8.20
CA ALA A 290 11.33 9.35 -9.62
C ALA A 290 10.11 9.58 -10.54
N LEU A 291 8.93 9.07 -10.19
CA LEU A 291 7.68 9.27 -10.95
C LEU A 291 7.01 10.64 -10.69
N GLU A 292 7.26 11.25 -9.53
CA GLU A 292 6.70 12.57 -9.18
C GLU A 292 6.89 13.67 -10.25
N PRO A 293 8.07 13.87 -10.87
CA PRO A 293 8.24 14.86 -11.94
C PRO A 293 7.45 14.54 -13.21
N GLU A 294 7.28 13.26 -13.57
CA GLU A 294 6.48 12.87 -14.73
C GLU A 294 4.99 13.12 -14.49
N LEU A 295 4.50 12.82 -13.29
CA LEU A 295 3.14 13.17 -12.86
C LEU A 295 2.92 14.69 -12.95
N ARG A 296 3.84 15.50 -12.42
CA ARG A 296 3.75 16.96 -12.50
C ARG A 296 3.71 17.47 -13.94
N LYS A 297 4.50 16.88 -14.85
CA LYS A 297 4.44 17.22 -16.29
C LYS A 297 3.07 16.90 -16.89
N ALA A 298 2.51 15.73 -16.60
CA ALA A 298 1.19 15.33 -17.09
C ALA A 298 0.07 16.24 -16.56
N VAL A 299 0.11 16.60 -15.28
CA VAL A 299 -0.86 17.53 -14.67
C VAL A 299 -0.75 18.92 -15.32
N ASN A 300 0.46 19.46 -15.46
CA ASN A 300 0.67 20.76 -16.11
C ASN A 300 0.18 20.76 -17.57
N PHE A 301 0.36 19.66 -18.29
CA PHE A 301 -0.16 19.52 -19.66
C PHE A 301 -1.70 19.59 -19.69
N LEU A 302 -2.38 18.85 -18.81
CA LEU A 302 -3.85 18.88 -18.71
C LEU A 302 -4.37 20.26 -18.27
N GLU A 303 -3.68 20.94 -17.37
CA GLU A 303 -4.02 22.32 -16.97
C GLU A 303 -3.89 23.29 -18.16
N LEU A 304 -2.81 23.15 -18.94
CA LEU A 304 -2.59 23.97 -20.13
C LEU A 304 -3.63 23.68 -21.21
N GLU A 305 -3.97 22.41 -21.46
CA GLU A 305 -5.01 22.01 -22.41
C GLU A 305 -6.37 22.59 -21.99
N ASN A 306 -6.73 22.49 -20.71
CA ASN A 306 -7.94 23.12 -20.19
C ASN A 306 -7.93 24.65 -20.36
N CYS A 307 -6.78 25.30 -20.16
CA CYS A 307 -6.64 26.74 -20.38
C CYS A 307 -6.85 27.11 -21.85
N VAL A 308 -6.22 26.37 -22.77
CA VAL A 308 -6.38 26.55 -24.22
C VAL A 308 -7.85 26.35 -24.62
N GLN A 309 -8.52 25.30 -24.13
CA GLN A 309 -9.93 25.06 -24.43
C GLN A 309 -10.84 26.18 -23.89
N ARG A 310 -10.56 26.70 -22.68
CA ARG A 310 -11.29 27.86 -22.14
C ARG A 310 -11.09 29.10 -23.01
N LYS A 311 -9.86 29.40 -23.43
CA LYS A 311 -9.56 30.53 -24.32
C LYS A 311 -10.18 30.37 -25.71
N HIS A 312 -10.17 29.16 -26.25
CA HIS A 312 -10.85 28.86 -27.50
C HIS A 312 -12.36 29.11 -27.38
N ASN A 313 -12.99 28.65 -26.30
CA ASN A 313 -14.40 28.93 -26.03
C ASN A 313 -14.69 30.44 -25.88
N GLU A 314 -13.83 31.20 -25.20
CA GLU A 314 -13.95 32.66 -25.12
C GLU A 314 -13.90 33.32 -26.51
N ILE A 315 -12.99 32.89 -27.39
CA ILE A 315 -12.89 33.38 -28.77
C ILE A 315 -14.15 33.05 -29.56
N CYS A 316 -14.63 31.79 -29.52
CA CYS A 316 -15.85 31.41 -30.22
C CYS A 316 -17.08 32.18 -29.72
N GLN A 317 -17.17 32.47 -28.42
CA GLN A 317 -18.23 33.32 -27.87
C GLN A 317 -18.15 34.75 -28.39
N TYR A 318 -16.94 35.31 -28.47
CA TYR A 318 -16.72 36.64 -29.04
C TYR A 318 -17.07 36.70 -30.53
N GLU A 319 -16.60 35.73 -31.33
CA GLU A 319 -16.94 35.62 -32.76
C GLU A 319 -18.45 35.48 -32.96
N ARG A 320 -19.11 34.66 -32.14
CA ARG A 320 -20.58 34.53 -32.15
C ARG A 320 -21.26 35.86 -31.82
N TYR A 321 -20.76 36.60 -30.82
CA TYR A 321 -21.29 37.90 -30.46
C TYR A 321 -21.18 38.90 -31.62
N VAL A 322 -19.99 39.00 -32.23
CA VAL A 322 -19.75 39.89 -33.38
C VAL A 322 -20.67 39.53 -34.55
N ASN A 323 -20.75 38.24 -34.91
CA ASN A 323 -21.64 37.79 -35.98
C ASN A 323 -23.12 38.05 -35.68
N LEU A 324 -23.54 37.96 -34.42
CA LEU A 324 -24.92 38.28 -34.03
C LEU A 324 -25.19 39.79 -34.13
N THR A 325 -24.24 40.64 -33.77
CA THR A 325 -24.37 42.09 -33.92
C THR A 325 -24.41 42.52 -35.38
N THR A 326 -23.54 41.96 -36.22
CA THR A 326 -23.54 42.26 -37.67
C THR A 326 -24.80 41.72 -38.33
N LEU A 327 -25.29 40.54 -37.94
CA LEU A 327 -26.57 40.02 -38.42
C LEU A 327 -27.72 40.96 -38.07
N LYS A 328 -27.79 41.45 -36.82
CA LYS A 328 -28.79 42.45 -36.42
C LYS A 328 -28.68 43.74 -37.23
N GLU A 329 -27.47 44.23 -37.50
CA GLU A 329 -27.28 45.40 -38.37
C GLU A 329 -27.79 45.12 -39.79
N HIS A 330 -27.50 43.95 -40.36
CA HIS A 330 -28.02 43.54 -41.66
C HIS A 330 -29.54 43.38 -41.65
N GLU A 331 -30.13 42.79 -40.61
CA GLU A 331 -31.58 42.69 -40.43
C GLU A 331 -32.23 44.08 -40.41
N THR A 332 -31.68 45.02 -39.64
CA THR A 332 -32.21 46.40 -39.62
C THR A 332 -32.08 47.11 -40.97
N LYS A 333 -31.00 46.86 -41.73
CA LYS A 333 -30.84 47.39 -43.09
C LYS A 333 -31.85 46.78 -44.06
N VAL A 334 -32.11 45.48 -43.96
CA VAL A 334 -33.13 44.80 -44.76
C VAL A 334 -34.51 45.36 -44.42
N GLU A 335 -34.85 45.52 -43.14
CA GLU A 335 -36.11 46.15 -42.73
C GLU A 335 -36.28 47.57 -43.27
N GLN A 336 -35.20 48.38 -43.28
CA GLN A 336 -35.22 49.71 -43.89
C GLN A 336 -35.43 49.64 -45.40
N MET A 337 -34.72 48.76 -46.11
CA MET A 337 -34.90 48.59 -47.55
C MET A 337 -36.29 48.05 -47.92
N ASP A 338 -36.87 47.16 -47.10
CA ASP A 338 -38.24 46.67 -47.28
C ASP A 338 -39.28 47.79 -47.07
N GLN A 339 -39.06 48.69 -46.10
CA GLN A 339 -39.89 49.88 -45.91
C GLN A 339 -39.79 50.84 -47.09
N GLU A 340 -38.57 51.09 -47.60
CA GLU A 340 -38.34 51.90 -48.80
C GLU A 340 -39.01 51.28 -50.02
N LEU A 341 -38.85 49.97 -50.24
CA LEU A 341 -39.49 49.25 -51.33
C LEU A 341 -41.02 49.30 -51.23
N ALA A 342 -41.59 49.19 -50.01
CA ALA A 342 -43.03 49.32 -49.80
C ALA A 342 -43.54 50.73 -50.16
N SER A 343 -42.80 51.77 -49.77
CA SER A 343 -43.08 53.16 -50.16
C SER A 343 -42.99 53.33 -51.68
N ASP A 344 -41.94 52.81 -52.31
CA ASP A 344 -41.76 52.88 -53.76
C ASP A 344 -42.85 52.11 -54.51
N LEU A 345 -43.29 50.96 -54.01
CA LEU A 345 -44.43 50.23 -54.58
C LEU A 345 -45.74 51.01 -54.43
N GLU A 346 -45.93 51.74 -53.34
CA GLU A 346 -47.09 52.62 -53.18
C GLU A 346 -47.03 53.81 -54.15
N ASN A 347 -45.85 54.39 -54.35
CA ASN A 347 -45.62 55.45 -55.33
C ASN A 347 -45.81 54.95 -56.77
N ILE A 348 -45.32 53.74 -57.09
CA ILE A 348 -45.56 53.11 -58.39
C ILE A 348 -47.06 52.87 -58.59
N LYS A 349 -47.79 52.39 -57.59
CA LYS A 349 -49.25 52.23 -57.67
C LYS A 349 -49.95 53.55 -57.98
N LYS A 350 -49.60 54.62 -57.26
CA LYS A 350 -50.12 55.97 -57.52
C LYS A 350 -49.84 56.41 -58.96
N CYS A 351 -48.59 56.27 -59.42
CA CYS A 351 -48.20 56.59 -60.79
C CYS A 351 -48.93 55.71 -61.82
N THR A 352 -49.15 54.42 -61.56
CA THR A 352 -49.90 53.55 -62.48
C THR A 352 -51.38 53.91 -62.54
N ASP A 353 -51.98 54.29 -61.41
CA ASP A 353 -53.36 54.77 -61.37
C ASP A 353 -53.50 56.09 -62.14
N GLU A 354 -52.52 57.00 -62.02
CA GLU A 354 -52.43 58.23 -62.81
C GLU A 354 -52.26 57.94 -64.31
N ILE A 355 -51.39 56.98 -64.67
CA ILE A 355 -51.18 56.56 -66.07
C ILE A 355 -52.44 55.91 -66.64
N ASP A 356 -53.14 55.06 -65.88
CA ASP A 356 -54.37 54.41 -66.34
C ASP A 356 -55.53 55.41 -66.46
N GLY A 357 -55.58 56.40 -65.57
CA GLY A 357 -56.43 57.59 -65.71
C GLY A 357 -56.14 58.32 -67.03
N ALA A 358 -54.89 58.71 -67.26
CA ALA A 358 -54.48 59.39 -68.49
C ALA A 358 -54.70 58.54 -69.76
N LYS A 359 -54.49 57.22 -69.71
CA LYS A 359 -54.78 56.30 -70.83
C LYS A 359 -56.28 56.21 -71.12
N SER A 360 -57.13 56.27 -70.09
CA SER A 360 -58.58 56.28 -70.29
C SER A 360 -59.02 57.55 -71.02
N GLU A 361 -58.44 58.69 -70.65
CA GLU A 361 -58.63 59.98 -71.33
C GLU A 361 -58.11 59.94 -72.78
N LEU A 362 -56.94 59.35 -73.01
CA LEU A 362 -56.36 59.19 -74.34
C LEU A 362 -57.23 58.30 -75.24
N LYS A 363 -57.78 57.19 -74.73
CA LYS A 363 -58.74 56.34 -75.47
C LYS A 363 -60.02 57.07 -75.86
N THR A 364 -60.52 57.99 -75.03
CA THR A 364 -61.65 58.85 -75.40
C THR A 364 -61.28 59.79 -76.55
N VAL A 365 -60.10 60.42 -76.49
CA VAL A 365 -59.61 61.31 -77.55
C VAL A 365 -59.36 60.54 -78.86
N GLU A 366 -58.80 59.33 -78.82
CA GLU A 366 -58.59 58.48 -79.99
C GLU A 366 -59.90 58.08 -80.66
N LYS A 367 -60.94 57.75 -79.88
CA LYS A 367 -62.28 57.49 -80.44
C LYS A 367 -62.86 58.72 -81.13
N GLU A 368 -62.67 59.90 -80.57
CA GLU A 368 -63.10 61.15 -81.20
C GLU A 368 -62.33 61.48 -82.48
N MET A 369 -61.03 61.17 -82.53
CA MET A 369 -60.22 61.31 -83.75
C MET A 369 -60.63 60.31 -84.84
N GLY A 370 -60.85 59.03 -84.50
CA GLY A 370 -61.28 58.03 -85.48
C GLY A 370 -62.61 58.36 -86.17
N VAL A 371 -63.54 59.00 -85.43
CA VAL A 371 -64.79 59.52 -86.01
C VAL A 371 -64.55 60.69 -86.98
N LYS A 372 -63.52 61.51 -86.74
CA LYS A 372 -63.14 62.61 -87.65
C LYS A 372 -62.42 62.09 -88.89
N ASP A 373 -61.49 61.13 -88.76
CA ASP A 373 -60.75 60.57 -89.89
C ASP A 373 -61.66 59.79 -90.87
N ALA A 374 -62.65 59.06 -90.35
CA ALA A 374 -63.64 58.39 -91.20
C ALA A 374 -64.46 59.36 -92.07
N LYS A 375 -64.71 60.59 -91.58
CA LYS A 375 -65.39 61.63 -92.36
C LYS A 375 -64.50 62.18 -93.48
N VAL A 376 -63.19 62.28 -93.27
CA VAL A 376 -62.23 62.79 -94.27
C VAL A 376 -62.09 61.82 -95.46
N ALA A 377 -61.96 60.52 -95.21
CA ALA A 377 -61.80 59.51 -96.26
C ALA A 377 -63.00 59.41 -97.22
N GLN A 378 -64.21 59.68 -96.71
CA GLN A 378 -65.44 59.63 -97.51
C GLN A 378 -65.56 60.81 -98.49
N THR A 379 -65.00 61.98 -98.12
CA THR A 379 -64.92 63.15 -98.99
C THR A 379 -63.87 62.99 -100.10
N GLU A 380 -62.72 62.38 -99.82
CA GLU A 380 -61.65 62.20 -100.82
C GLU A 380 -62.05 61.27 -101.97
N THR A 381 -62.74 60.16 -101.65
CA THR A 381 -63.21 59.19 -102.66
C THR A 381 -64.28 59.74 -103.61
N SER A 382 -64.99 60.80 -103.22
CA SER A 382 -65.97 61.48 -104.09
C SER A 382 -65.30 62.42 -105.09
N ILE A 383 -64.16 63.01 -104.74
CA ILE A 383 -63.40 63.94 -105.60
C ILE A 383 -62.69 63.18 -106.74
N GLU A 384 -62.15 62.00 -106.47
CA GLU A 384 -61.41 61.18 -107.45
C GLU A 384 -62.28 60.75 -108.65
N LYS A 385 -63.55 60.41 -108.40
CA LYS A 385 -64.51 59.99 -109.43
C LYS A 385 -64.86 61.11 -110.42
N ALA A 386 -64.89 62.37 -109.97
CA ALA A 386 -65.19 63.52 -110.81
C ALA A 386 -64.04 63.85 -111.78
N LYS A 387 -62.77 63.64 -111.37
CA LYS A 387 -61.59 63.91 -112.21
C LYS A 387 -61.49 63.01 -113.44
N ILE A 388 -61.81 61.72 -113.30
CA ILE A 388 -61.70 60.73 -114.39
C ILE A 388 -62.70 61.02 -115.53
N MET A 389 -63.85 61.60 -115.23
CA MET A 389 -64.89 61.89 -116.22
C MET A 389 -64.55 63.08 -117.12
N ILE A 390 -63.82 64.08 -116.59
CA ILE A 390 -63.39 65.27 -117.33
C ILE A 390 -62.28 64.94 -118.35
N GLN A 391 -61.42 63.96 -118.07
CA GLN A 391 -60.32 63.59 -118.97
C GLN A 391 -60.80 62.90 -120.25
N LYS A 392 -61.89 62.13 -120.22
CA LYS A 392 -62.40 61.42 -121.40
C LYS A 392 -63.02 62.36 -122.44
N LEU A 393 -63.78 63.37 -122.01
CA LEU A 393 -64.45 64.32 -122.91
C LEU A 393 -63.49 65.23 -123.69
N ASN A 394 -62.33 65.56 -123.11
CA ASN A 394 -61.32 66.41 -123.76
C ASN A 394 -60.53 65.68 -124.88
N ALA A 395 -60.50 64.36 -124.89
CA ALA A 395 -59.78 63.59 -125.92
C ALA A 395 -60.57 63.49 -127.24
N GLU A 396 -61.90 63.35 -127.17
CA GLU A 396 -62.77 63.26 -128.37
C GLU A 396 -62.90 64.59 -129.13
N GLN A 397 -62.75 65.73 -128.44
CA GLN A 397 -62.82 67.06 -129.07
C GLN A 397 -61.62 67.34 -130.00
N LYS A 398 -60.43 66.82 -129.67
CA LYS A 398 -59.17 67.08 -130.40
C LYS A 398 -59.04 66.29 -131.72
N GLU A 399 -59.69 65.14 -131.89
CA GLU A 399 -59.66 64.37 -133.14
C GLU A 399 -60.57 64.97 -134.22
N THR A 400 -61.67 65.61 -133.81
CA THR A 400 -62.71 66.11 -134.71
C THR A 400 -62.29 67.41 -135.42
N GLU A 401 -61.45 68.25 -134.79
CA GLU A 401 -60.95 69.50 -135.38
C GLU A 401 -59.88 69.28 -136.48
N LYS A 402 -59.07 68.21 -136.40
CA LYS A 402 -58.01 67.95 -137.40
C LYS A 402 -58.51 67.40 -138.74
N ARG A 403 -59.70 66.76 -138.78
CA ARG A 403 -60.32 66.31 -140.05
C ARG A 403 -60.91 67.49 -140.86
N ASN A 404 -61.25 68.59 -140.20
CA ASN A 404 -61.94 69.73 -140.82
C ASN A 404 -60.98 70.73 -141.51
N THR A 405 -59.70 70.73 -141.16
CA THR A 405 -58.68 71.60 -141.79
C THR A 405 -58.15 71.04 -143.11
N LYS A 406 -58.05 69.70 -143.26
CA LYS A 406 -57.58 69.06 -144.50
C LYS A 406 -58.59 69.14 -145.66
N ALA A 407 -59.90 69.15 -145.37
CA ALA A 407 -60.96 69.29 -146.38
C ALA A 407 -61.08 70.72 -146.95
N LYS A 408 -60.58 71.75 -146.24
CA LYS A 408 -60.63 73.15 -146.69
C LYS A 408 -59.54 73.51 -147.71
N ASP A 409 -58.41 72.82 -147.72
CA ASP A 409 -57.28 73.13 -148.62
C ASP A 409 -57.38 72.45 -150.00
N GLU A 410 -58.14 71.36 -150.11
CA GLU A 410 -58.44 70.71 -151.41
C GLU A 410 -59.50 71.49 -152.22
N LEU A 411 -60.40 72.21 -151.54
CA LEU A 411 -61.48 72.99 -152.17
C LEU A 411 -60.96 74.26 -152.88
N LYS A 412 -59.90 74.89 -152.38
CA LYS A 412 -59.26 76.07 -153.01
C LYS A 412 -58.46 75.74 -154.29
N LYS A 413 -58.03 74.48 -154.47
CA LYS A 413 -57.29 74.03 -155.67
C LYS A 413 -58.19 73.71 -156.87
N GLU A 414 -59.47 73.43 -156.65
CA GLU A 414 -60.46 73.21 -157.71
C GLU A 414 -61.12 74.52 -158.19
N GLU A 415 -61.28 75.53 -157.32
CA GLU A 415 -61.83 76.85 -157.70
C GLU A 415 -60.96 77.65 -158.68
N THR A 416 -59.64 77.45 -158.69
CA THR A 416 -58.72 78.13 -159.63
C THR A 416 -58.62 77.43 -160.99
N LYS A 417 -58.92 76.14 -161.07
CA LYS A 417 -59.06 75.42 -162.36
C LYS A 417 -60.37 75.75 -163.09
N LEU A 418 -61.41 76.13 -162.35
CA LEU A 418 -62.73 76.45 -162.90
C LEU A 418 -62.80 77.83 -163.59
N LYS A 419 -61.94 78.80 -163.20
CA LYS A 419 -61.83 80.10 -163.89
C LYS A 419 -61.13 80.03 -165.26
N ASN A 420 -60.30 79.01 -165.51
CA ASN A 420 -59.59 78.84 -166.77
C ASN A 420 -60.41 78.14 -167.88
N LEU A 421 -61.62 77.65 -167.58
CA LEU A 421 -62.44 76.87 -168.53
C LEU A 421 -63.78 77.53 -168.92
N GLN A 422 -64.11 78.71 -168.38
CA GLN A 422 -65.44 79.29 -168.57
C GLN A 422 -65.61 80.32 -169.69
N LYS A 423 -64.59 80.90 -170.33
CA LYS A 423 -64.83 81.89 -171.43
C LYS A 423 -63.94 81.80 -172.67
N VAL A 424 -63.64 80.57 -173.08
CA VAL A 424 -63.21 80.20 -174.45
C VAL A 424 -64.32 80.29 -175.54
N PRO A 425 -65.66 80.47 -175.30
CA PRO A 425 -66.65 80.60 -176.36
C PRO A 425 -66.95 82.05 -176.81
N GLU A 426 -66.13 83.06 -176.45
CA GLU A 426 -66.22 84.43 -177.02
C GLU A 426 -65.21 84.68 -178.16
N LYS A 427 -64.51 83.64 -178.65
CA LYS A 427 -63.65 83.75 -179.84
C LYS A 427 -64.39 83.73 -181.19
N ASN A 428 -65.66 83.31 -181.28
CA ASN A 428 -66.28 82.98 -182.59
C ASN A 428 -67.64 83.65 -182.89
N LYS A 429 -67.99 84.77 -182.24
CA LYS A 429 -69.30 85.45 -182.45
C LYS A 429 -69.25 86.89 -183.01
N ALA A 430 -68.09 87.42 -183.40
CA ALA A 430 -68.00 88.75 -184.03
C ALA A 430 -66.96 88.85 -185.18
N GLU A 431 -66.74 87.74 -185.90
CA GLU A 431 -66.16 87.76 -187.26
C GLU A 431 -67.25 87.55 -188.34
N ILE A 432 -68.54 87.49 -187.97
CA ILE A 432 -69.66 87.32 -188.90
C ILE A 432 -70.85 88.21 -188.50
N GLU A 433 -70.58 89.51 -188.38
CA GLU A 433 -71.47 90.55 -188.91
C GLU A 433 -70.60 91.40 -189.84
N SER A 434 -70.39 90.85 -191.04
CA SER A 434 -70.13 91.66 -192.22
C SER A 434 -71.46 92.23 -192.69
N LEU A 435 -71.60 93.54 -192.48
CA LEU A 435 -72.12 94.49 -193.47
C LEU A 435 -71.29 95.77 -193.36
#